data_AF-A0A8D2AU76-F1
#
_entry.id   AF-A0A8D2AU76-F1
#
_cell.length_a   1.000
_cell.length_b   1.000
_cell.length_c   1.000
_cell.angle_alpha   90.00
_cell.angle_beta   90.00
_cell.angle_gamma   90.00
#
_symmetry.space_group_name_H-M   'P 1'
#
loop_
_entity.id
_entity.type
_entity.pdbx_description
1 polymer ?
#
loop_
_entity_poly.entity_id
_entity_poly.type
_entity_poly.pdbx_seq_one_letter_code
_entity_poly.pdbx_strand_id
1 'polypeptide(L)' 'MNSVAFEDVTVNFTKEEWALLDPSQKNLYRDVMQEVLRNLASIESY' A
#
# COMPACT_ATOMS: atom_id res chain seq x y z
N MET A 1 14.49 18.02 2.84
CA MET A 1 13.85 16.87 2.17
C MET A 1 12.52 16.66 2.85
N ASN A 2 11.42 16.60 2.10
CA ASN A 2 10.16 16.14 2.67
C ASN A 2 10.26 14.63 2.88
N SER A 3 10.01 14.17 4.11
CA SER A 3 9.92 12.74 4.42
C SER A 3 8.62 12.23 3.82
N VAL A 4 8.70 11.22 2.95
CA VAL A 4 7.52 10.50 2.47
C VAL A 4 7.05 9.58 3.59
N ALA A 5 5.83 9.78 4.08
CA ALA A 5 5.24 8.94 5.10
C ALA A 5 4.61 7.70 4.47
N PHE A 6 4.40 6.64 5.26
CA PHE A 6 3.63 5.46 4.84
C PHE A 6 2.27 5.87 4.27
N GLU A 7 1.60 6.82 4.91
CA GLU A 7 0.29 7.34 4.51
C GLU A 7 0.30 8.01 3.13
N ASP A 8 1.44 8.53 2.68
CA ASP A 8 1.56 9.17 1.36
C ASP A 8 1.60 8.15 0.20
N VAL A 9 1.88 6.87 0.49
CA VAL A 9 2.11 5.82 -0.51
C VAL A 9 1.09 4.67 -0.44
N THR A 10 0.20 4.66 0.55
CA THR A 10 -0.81 3.63 0.73
C THR A 10 -2.20 4.07 0.30
N VAL A 11 -2.94 3.16 -0.34
CA VAL A 11 -4.35 3.35 -0.67
C VAL A 11 -5.21 2.64 0.37
N ASN A 12 -5.89 3.37 1.25
CA ASN A 12 -6.76 2.74 2.23
C ASN A 12 -8.19 2.60 1.72
N PHE A 13 -8.75 1.40 1.86
CA PHE A 13 -10.17 1.13 1.64
C PHE A 13 -10.88 0.97 2.98
N THR A 14 -12.09 1.53 3.09
CA THR A 14 -13.04 1.15 4.13
C THR A 14 -13.51 -0.30 3.95
N LYS A 15 -14.17 -0.89 4.96
CA LYS A 15 -14.67 -2.27 4.85
C LYS A 15 -15.72 -2.40 3.74
N GLU A 16 -16.54 -1.37 3.59
CA GLU A 16 -17.60 -1.27 2.59
C GLU A 16 -17.00 -1.16 1.18
N GLU A 17 -16.00 -0.31 0.98
CA GLU A 17 -15.29 -0.20 -0.31
C GLU A 17 -14.54 -1.50 -0.65
N TRP A 18 -13.88 -2.10 0.35
CA TRP A 18 -13.19 -3.38 0.18
C TRP A 18 -14.15 -4.51 -0.23
N ALA A 19 -15.38 -4.51 0.28
CA ALA A 19 -16.38 -5.50 -0.10
C ALA A 19 -16.80 -5.37 -1.57
N LEU A 20 -16.77 -4.15 -2.12
CA LEU A 20 -17.15 -3.84 -3.51
C LEU A 20 -16.04 -4.09 -4.53
N LEU A 21 -14.78 -4.23 -4.10
CA LEU A 21 -13.67 -4.52 -5.01
C LEU A 21 -13.79 -5.90 -5.65
N ASP A 22 -13.47 -5.95 -6.94
CA ASP A 22 -13.35 -7.21 -7.65
C ASP A 22 -12.10 -8.00 -7.20
N PRO A 23 -12.05 -9.32 -7.44
CA PRO A 23 -10.90 -10.13 -7.02
C PRO A 23 -9.56 -9.68 -7.61
N SER A 24 -9.54 -9.11 -8.83
CA SER A 24 -8.33 -8.57 -9.44
C SER A 24 -7.82 -7.32 -8.72
N GLN A 25 -8.72 -6.41 -8.33
CA GLN A 25 -8.38 -5.22 -7.54
C GLN A 25 -7.83 -5.58 -6.16
N LYS A 26 -8.39 -6.59 -5.49
CA LYS A 26 -7.88 -7.08 -4.19
C LYS A 26 -6.48 -7.69 -4.31
N ASN A 27 -6.24 -8.43 -5.39
CA ASN A 27 -4.92 -8.99 -5.68
C ASN A 27 -3.91 -7.87 -5.96
N LEU A 28 -4.26 -6.90 -6.82
CA LEU A 28 -3.41 -5.76 -7.12
C LEU A 28 -3.08 -4.95 -5.87
N TYR A 29 -4.07 -4.71 -5.00
CA TYR A 29 -3.85 -4.03 -3.72
C TYR A 29 -2.81 -4.75 -2.87
N ARG A 30 -2.93 -6.09 -2.74
CA ARG A 30 -1.95 -6.88 -1.98
C ARG A 30 -0.54 -6.75 -2.58
N ASP A 31 -0.42 -6.83 -3.90
CA ASP A 31 0.87 -6.80 -4.59
C ASP A 31 1.54 -5.43 -4.40
N VAL A 32 0.79 -4.34 -4.61
CA VAL A 32 1.26 -2.95 -4.39
C VAL A 32 1.68 -2.75 -2.93
N MET A 33 0.87 -3.19 -1.96
CA MET A 33 1.19 -3.04 -0.54
C MET A 33 2.44 -3.81 -0.13
N GLN A 34 2.71 -4.97 -0.74
CA GLN A 34 3.96 -5.69 -0.50
C GLN A 34 5.18 -4.96 -1.07
N GLU A 35 5.05 -4.32 -2.23
CA GLU A 35 6.12 -3.48 -2.79
C GLU A 35 6.38 -2.25 -1.93
N VAL A 36 5.33 -1.57 -1.44
CA VAL A 36 5.44 -0.43 -0.53
C VAL A 36 6.20 -0.83 0.75
N LEU A 37 5.84 -1.96 1.38
CA LEU A 37 6.53 -2.45 2.57
C LEU A 37 8.01 -2.78 2.31
N ARG A 38 8.33 -3.42 1.17
CA ARG A 38 9.71 -3.72 0.78
C ARG A 38 10.53 -2.44 0.56
N ASN A 39 9.95 -1.46 -0.13
CA ASN A 39 10.61 -0.20 -0.41
C ASN A 39 10.87 0.58 0.88
N LEU A 40 9.91 0.63 1.80
CA LEU A 40 10.09 1.29 3.10
C LEU A 40 11.17 0.61 3.95
N ALA A 41 11.17 -0.73 4.04
CA ALA A 41 12.22 -1.47 4.74
C ALA A 41 13.61 -1.24 4.11
N SER A 42 13.67 -1.04 2.79
CA SER A 42 14.91 -0.68 2.09
C SER A 42 15.37 0.77 2.33
N ILE A 43 14.46 1.67 2.72
CA ILE A 43 14.80 3.08 3.01
C ILE A 43 15.25 3.21 4.48
N GLU A 44 14.69 2.43 5.40
CA GLU A 44 15.11 2.39 6.81
C GLU A 44 16.51 1.78 7.03
N SER A 45 17.11 1.15 6.01
CA SER A 45 18.40 0.47 6.10
C SER A 45 19.61 1.28 5.61
N TYR A 46 19.48 2.62 5.48
CA TYR A 46 20.55 3.56 5.10
C TYR A 46 20.90 4.56 6.20
#